data_AF-A0A957FUP0-F1
#
_entry.id   AF-A0A957FUP0-F1
#
_cell.length_a   1.000
_cell.length_b   1.000
_cell.length_c   1.000
_cell.angle_alpha   90.00
_cell.angle_beta   90.00
_cell.angle_gamma   90.00
#
_symmetry.space_group_name_H-M   'P 1'
#
loop_
_entity.id
_entity.type
_entity.pdbx_description
1 polymer ?
#
loop_
_entity_poly.entity_id
_entity_poly.type
_entity_poly.pdbx_seq_one_letter_code
_entity_poly.pdbx_strand_id
1 'polypeptide(L)'
;MSTTSLRARLLFFLALALTLITTTSLFASEEGGNNLSFPVIWAEGVAVTLPGEPGVEPVLGGNWWYWWGTTPEGDPLSCLPDPQNNAICEDGSSPGGGAVRVFVQQDTGNVWQAGTADWSAAPVDVTWIDWGDNLEAVDWNIRSMVRTEVVLLQDLAPEDAMTEYLMRHLSGLGIIEMWGVETTGNPPVAQIVDPNLQATIFSPCARLTIQRLNVLRDDARLSDLVWVPGIGWTEGPGVGWDLINPAIFNQAVHEAGDGPGFYNAEVNVKGKVIFGYTWNVRNLNEGEADYRVTYSFDGTCDTVSLNTFFTDGITQIMLPDEGEAVLPAVLDEGQPPVGGGEAILDCENNLTYIDVRIGTPSGNGGSWRSHLPVIVGD
;
A
#
# COMPACT_ATOMS: atom_id res chain seq x y z
N MET A 1 -48.01 37.97 -58.05
CA MET A 1 -46.86 38.89 -58.24
C MET A 1 -46.53 39.52 -56.90
N SER A 2 -45.25 39.51 -56.51
CA SER A 2 -44.63 40.20 -55.36
C SER A 2 -45.06 39.75 -53.95
N THR A 3 -44.29 38.90 -53.24
CA THR A 3 -43.01 39.11 -52.50
C THR A 3 -43.18 39.58 -51.04
N THR A 4 -42.52 38.84 -50.14
CA THR A 4 -41.98 39.21 -48.81
C THR A 4 -42.99 39.54 -47.70
N SER A 5 -43.24 38.65 -46.72
CA SER A 5 -42.39 38.30 -45.56
C SER A 5 -42.10 39.47 -44.61
N LEU A 6 -42.75 39.51 -43.44
CA LEU A 6 -42.12 39.37 -42.10
C LEU A 6 -43.13 39.60 -40.96
N ARG A 7 -43.19 38.62 -40.03
CA ARG A 7 -43.41 38.73 -38.56
C ARG A 7 -44.59 39.54 -37.99
N ALA A 8 -45.45 38.88 -37.21
CA ALA A 8 -45.40 38.90 -35.73
C ALA A 8 -46.71 38.39 -35.09
N ARG A 9 -46.57 37.89 -33.84
CA ARG A 9 -47.59 37.50 -32.83
C ARG A 9 -47.96 36.01 -32.85
N LEU A 10 -48.10 35.31 -31.74
CA LEU A 10 -47.84 35.53 -30.30
C LEU A 10 -48.32 34.20 -29.70
N LEU A 11 -47.49 33.44 -28.98
CA LEU A 11 -48.00 32.43 -28.05
C LEU A 11 -46.99 32.19 -26.95
N PHE A 12 -47.38 32.69 -25.78
CA PHE A 12 -46.85 32.45 -24.45
C PHE A 12 -46.77 30.95 -24.18
N PHE A 13 -45.59 30.44 -23.85
CA PHE A 13 -45.44 29.28 -22.97
C PHE A 13 -44.35 29.60 -21.94
N LEU A 14 -44.81 29.68 -20.70
CA LEU A 14 -44.00 29.84 -19.49
C LEU A 14 -43.32 28.50 -19.21
N ALA A 15 -42.05 28.36 -19.58
CA ALA A 15 -41.22 27.25 -19.13
C ALA A 15 -40.34 27.77 -17.99
N LEU A 16 -40.73 27.42 -16.76
CA LEU A 16 -39.93 27.59 -15.57
C LEU A 16 -38.74 26.62 -15.67
N ALA A 17 -37.63 27.11 -16.23
CA ALA A 17 -36.36 26.38 -16.17
C ALA A 17 -35.83 26.51 -14.74
N LEU A 18 -36.13 25.49 -13.94
CA LEU A 18 -35.44 25.24 -12.68
C LEU A 18 -34.00 24.86 -13.06
N THR A 19 -33.09 25.83 -13.08
CA THR A 19 -31.67 25.56 -13.15
C THR A 19 -31.29 24.85 -11.85
N LEU A 20 -31.26 23.52 -11.90
CA LEU A 20 -30.52 22.73 -10.94
C LEU A 20 -29.08 23.19 -11.08
N ILE A 21 -28.63 24.07 -10.19
CA ILE A 21 -27.21 24.24 -9.91
C ILE A 21 -26.83 22.91 -9.26
N THR A 22 -26.34 21.97 -10.07
CA THR A 22 -25.51 20.89 -9.56
C THR A 22 -24.29 21.58 -9.01
N THR A 23 -24.28 21.82 -7.70
CA THR A 23 -23.06 21.93 -6.93
C THR A 23 -22.32 20.62 -7.18
N THR A 24 -21.41 20.63 -8.16
CA THR A 24 -20.33 19.65 -8.25
C THR A 24 -19.63 19.74 -6.90
N SER A 25 -19.90 18.77 -6.04
CA SER A 25 -19.15 18.64 -4.81
C SER A 25 -17.68 18.48 -5.18
N LEU A 26 -16.85 19.36 -4.63
CA LEU A 26 -15.39 19.37 -4.72
C LEU A 26 -14.74 18.19 -3.97
N PHE A 27 -15.40 17.04 -3.94
CA PHE A 27 -14.73 15.81 -3.54
C PHE A 27 -13.92 15.34 -4.75
N ALA A 28 -12.63 15.10 -4.54
CA ALA A 28 -11.76 14.46 -5.52
C ALA A 28 -12.52 13.29 -6.16
N SER A 29 -12.63 13.30 -7.48
CA SER A 29 -13.21 12.15 -8.18
C SER A 29 -12.28 10.96 -7.91
N GLU A 30 -12.81 9.87 -7.36
CA GLU A 30 -12.18 8.52 -7.36
C GLU A 30 -11.87 7.99 -8.79
N GLU A 31 -11.84 8.85 -9.81
CA GLU A 31 -11.57 8.49 -11.20
C GLU A 31 -10.07 8.59 -11.55
N GLY A 32 -9.23 9.22 -10.73
CA GLY A 32 -7.77 9.28 -10.93
C GLY A 32 -7.04 8.23 -10.10
N GLY A 33 -6.29 7.33 -10.74
CA GLY A 33 -5.38 6.42 -10.05
C GLY A 33 -4.21 7.15 -9.38
N ASN A 34 -3.49 6.47 -8.49
CA ASN A 34 -2.31 7.03 -7.83
C ASN A 34 -1.16 7.26 -8.83
N ASN A 35 -0.43 8.36 -8.65
CA ASN A 35 0.74 8.72 -9.45
C ASN A 35 2.00 8.15 -8.78
N LEU A 36 2.98 7.71 -9.57
CA LEU A 36 4.24 7.26 -8.99
C LEU A 36 5.04 8.48 -8.51
N SER A 37 5.33 8.55 -7.21
CA SER A 37 6.13 9.63 -6.61
C SER A 37 7.46 9.16 -6.04
N PHE A 38 7.56 7.87 -5.72
CA PHE A 38 8.79 7.22 -5.31
C PHE A 38 9.27 6.30 -6.43
N PRO A 39 10.57 6.28 -6.77
CA PRO A 39 11.02 5.56 -7.95
C PRO A 39 10.87 4.05 -7.81
N VAL A 40 10.86 3.36 -8.95
CA VAL A 40 10.70 1.90 -9.02
C VAL A 40 11.70 1.24 -9.97
N ILE A 41 12.23 0.10 -9.55
CA ILE A 41 12.99 -0.85 -10.35
C ILE A 41 12.06 -1.95 -10.84
N TRP A 42 12.04 -2.18 -12.16
CA TRP A 42 11.40 -3.33 -12.79
C TRP A 42 12.40 -4.48 -12.82
N ALA A 43 12.39 -5.33 -11.78
CA ALA A 43 13.46 -6.31 -11.58
C ALA A 43 13.51 -7.38 -12.67
N GLU A 44 12.36 -7.86 -13.15
CA GLU A 44 12.25 -8.82 -14.25
C GLU A 44 11.94 -8.18 -15.61
N GLY A 45 12.03 -6.85 -15.71
CA GLY A 45 11.82 -6.11 -16.97
C GLY A 45 10.35 -6.00 -17.40
N VAL A 46 9.43 -6.38 -16.52
CA VAL A 46 7.99 -6.20 -16.70
C VAL A 46 7.56 -4.91 -16.01
N ALA A 47 7.25 -3.89 -16.79
CA ALA A 47 6.71 -2.63 -16.28
C ALA A 47 5.18 -2.65 -16.26
N VAL A 48 4.59 -2.03 -15.23
CA VAL A 48 3.15 -1.77 -15.19
C VAL A 48 2.83 -0.41 -15.81
N THR A 49 1.61 -0.24 -16.32
CA THR A 49 1.17 1.05 -16.85
C THR A 49 0.92 2.01 -15.69
N LEU A 50 1.59 3.15 -15.71
CA LEU A 50 1.48 4.19 -14.68
C LEU A 50 0.98 5.49 -15.31
N PRO A 51 0.33 6.38 -14.52
CA PRO A 51 0.08 7.75 -14.96
C PRO A 51 1.39 8.50 -15.19
N GLY A 52 1.47 9.24 -16.29
CA GLY A 52 2.65 10.05 -16.64
C GLY A 52 3.69 9.31 -17.47
N GLU A 53 4.89 9.87 -17.52
CA GLU A 53 6.07 9.27 -18.15
C GLU A 53 7.32 9.75 -17.38
N PRO A 54 8.29 8.88 -17.07
CA PRO A 54 9.50 9.28 -16.33
C PRO A 54 10.29 10.35 -17.09
N GLY A 55 10.77 11.37 -16.37
CA GLY A 55 11.54 12.47 -16.94
C GLY A 55 10.73 13.49 -17.74
N VAL A 56 9.40 13.34 -17.81
CA VAL A 56 8.49 14.36 -18.35
C VAL A 56 8.00 15.26 -17.21
N GLU A 57 7.95 16.57 -17.48
CA GLU A 57 7.47 17.55 -16.51
C GLU A 57 6.03 17.25 -16.07
N PRO A 58 5.71 17.30 -14.76
CA PRO A 58 4.37 17.09 -14.25
C PRO A 58 3.30 17.98 -14.90
N VAL A 59 2.14 17.39 -15.18
CA VAL A 59 0.92 18.12 -15.53
C VAL A 59 0.19 18.46 -14.23
N LEU A 60 0.10 19.74 -13.90
CA LEU A 60 -0.46 20.23 -12.62
C LEU A 60 -1.65 21.17 -12.88
N GLY A 61 -2.73 20.61 -13.46
CA GLY A 61 -3.92 21.35 -13.86
C GLY A 61 -5.16 21.10 -12.99
N GLY A 62 -5.08 20.14 -12.06
CA GLY A 62 -6.16 19.70 -11.19
C GLY A 62 -6.21 20.43 -9.85
N ASN A 63 -6.84 19.79 -8.86
CA ASN A 63 -6.98 20.35 -7.52
C ASN A 63 -5.64 20.44 -6.79
N TRP A 64 -5.51 21.46 -5.95
CA TRP A 64 -4.37 21.68 -5.07
C TRP A 64 -4.82 22.25 -3.73
N TRP A 65 -4.00 22.04 -2.70
CA TRP A 65 -4.24 22.47 -1.33
C TRP A 65 -3.10 23.36 -0.85
N TYR A 66 -3.40 24.23 0.11
CA TYR A 66 -2.37 24.85 0.92
C TYR A 66 -1.85 23.85 1.94
N TRP A 67 -0.53 23.82 2.16
CA TRP A 67 0.11 23.01 3.20
C TRP A 67 1.21 23.81 3.88
N TRP A 68 1.35 23.73 5.20
CA TRP A 68 2.36 24.50 5.95
C TRP A 68 2.97 23.76 7.15
N GLY A 69 2.88 22.43 7.20
CA GLY A 69 3.52 21.61 8.22
C GLY A 69 2.63 20.49 8.73
N THR A 70 3.04 19.90 9.84
CA THR A 70 2.29 18.91 10.60
C THR A 70 2.22 19.33 12.07
N THR A 71 1.21 18.82 12.80
CA THR A 71 1.19 18.88 14.26
C THR A 71 2.25 17.94 14.85
N PRO A 72 2.57 18.04 16.16
CA PRO A 72 3.42 17.06 16.84
C PRO A 72 2.92 15.62 16.72
N GLU A 73 1.60 15.43 16.58
CA GLU A 73 0.95 14.13 16.41
C GLU A 73 0.98 13.62 14.96
N GLY A 74 1.53 14.41 14.02
CA GLY A 74 1.65 14.05 12.61
C GLY A 74 0.48 14.50 11.74
N ASP A 75 -0.55 15.14 12.30
CA ASP A 75 -1.70 15.60 11.52
C ASP A 75 -1.29 16.72 10.56
N PRO A 76 -1.78 16.70 9.30
CA PRO A 76 -1.39 17.69 8.31
C PRO A 76 -2.04 19.04 8.61
N LEU A 77 -1.24 20.10 8.53
CA LEU A 77 -1.70 21.48 8.58
C LEU A 77 -1.91 21.97 7.14
N SER A 78 -3.13 21.83 6.66
CA SER A 78 -3.50 22.09 5.27
C SER A 78 -4.92 22.70 5.15
N CYS A 79 -5.25 23.26 3.98
CA CYS A 79 -6.62 23.64 3.65
C CYS A 79 -6.86 23.70 2.13
N LEU A 80 -8.12 23.50 1.73
CA LEU A 80 -8.59 23.79 0.38
C LEU A 80 -8.61 25.31 0.13
N PRO A 81 -8.18 25.80 -1.05
CA PRO A 81 -8.37 27.20 -1.41
C PRO A 81 -9.85 27.51 -1.64
N ASP A 82 -10.29 28.72 -1.26
CA ASP A 82 -11.64 29.20 -1.59
C ASP A 82 -11.80 29.36 -3.12
N PRO A 83 -12.85 28.79 -3.73
CA PRO A 83 -13.05 28.81 -5.19
C PRO A 83 -13.23 30.22 -5.81
N GLN A 84 -13.61 31.21 -5.00
CA GLN A 84 -13.84 32.59 -5.42
C GLN A 84 -12.65 33.49 -5.07
N ASN A 85 -11.87 33.11 -4.06
CA ASN A 85 -10.71 33.85 -3.60
C ASN A 85 -9.60 32.91 -3.12
N ASN A 86 -8.72 32.52 -4.04
CA ASN A 86 -7.60 31.64 -3.72
C ASN A 86 -6.62 32.22 -2.68
N ALA A 87 -6.76 33.46 -2.19
CA ALA A 87 -5.94 33.98 -1.09
C ALA A 87 -6.35 33.47 0.30
N ILE A 88 -7.51 32.82 0.43
CA ILE A 88 -8.03 32.29 1.69
C ILE A 88 -8.38 30.80 1.54
N CYS A 89 -8.50 30.11 2.66
CA CYS A 89 -9.05 28.77 2.72
C CYS A 89 -10.56 28.80 2.47
N GLU A 90 -11.14 27.66 2.04
CA GLU A 90 -12.58 27.50 1.78
C GLU A 90 -13.47 27.80 3.02
N ASP A 91 -12.93 27.61 4.23
CA ASP A 91 -13.62 27.95 5.49
C ASP A 91 -13.53 29.45 5.86
N GLY A 92 -12.91 30.27 5.00
CA GLY A 92 -12.70 31.71 5.21
C GLY A 92 -11.47 32.07 6.04
N SER A 93 -10.72 31.08 6.54
CA SER A 93 -9.47 31.31 7.27
C SER A 93 -8.31 31.67 6.33
N SER A 94 -7.22 32.21 6.90
CA SER A 94 -5.98 32.42 6.14
C SER A 94 -5.11 31.18 6.23
N PRO A 95 -4.47 30.74 5.12
CA PRO A 95 -3.45 29.69 5.16
C PRO A 95 -2.34 30.04 6.15
N GLY A 96 -1.71 29.01 6.72
CA GLY A 96 -0.59 29.19 7.63
C GLY A 96 0.60 29.92 6.99
N GLY A 97 1.41 30.57 7.82
CA GLY A 97 2.60 31.28 7.36
C GLY A 97 3.57 30.33 6.65
N GLY A 98 4.00 30.70 5.43
CA GLY A 98 4.90 29.87 4.63
C GLY A 98 4.21 28.75 3.85
N ALA A 99 2.87 28.78 3.73
CA ALA A 99 2.14 27.78 2.98
C ALA A 99 2.63 27.63 1.53
N VAL A 100 2.79 26.38 1.12
CA VAL A 100 3.11 25.95 -0.25
C VAL A 100 1.87 25.38 -0.91
N ARG A 101 1.92 25.21 -2.23
CA ARG A 101 0.87 24.51 -2.99
C ARG A 101 1.23 23.05 -3.13
N VAL A 102 0.26 22.19 -2.83
CA VAL A 102 0.39 20.74 -2.97
C VAL A 102 -0.71 20.24 -3.90
N PHE A 103 -0.34 19.65 -5.04
CA PHE A 103 -1.31 19.17 -6.04
C PHE A 103 -1.71 17.74 -5.73
N VAL A 104 -3.03 17.50 -5.67
CA VAL A 104 -3.61 16.23 -5.21
C VAL A 104 -3.29 15.11 -6.19
N GLN A 105 -2.93 13.94 -5.67
CA GLN A 105 -2.56 12.78 -6.47
C GLN A 105 -3.74 12.11 -7.16
N GLN A 106 -4.85 11.91 -6.45
CA GLN A 106 -6.03 11.22 -6.96
C GLN A 106 -6.93 12.16 -7.77
N ASP A 107 -6.33 12.93 -8.67
CA ASP A 107 -7.00 13.93 -9.50
C ASP A 107 -6.53 13.78 -10.94
N THR A 108 -7.46 13.56 -11.88
CA THR A 108 -7.14 13.33 -13.30
C THR A 108 -6.52 14.54 -14.00
N GLY A 109 -6.64 15.74 -13.42
CA GLY A 109 -5.95 16.95 -13.88
C GLY A 109 -4.50 17.04 -13.40
N ASN A 110 -4.07 16.14 -12.52
CA ASN A 110 -2.70 16.06 -12.01
C ASN A 110 -2.04 14.73 -12.40
N VAL A 111 -0.99 14.80 -13.21
CA VAL A 111 -0.30 13.63 -13.74
C VAL A 111 1.21 13.80 -13.63
N TRP A 112 1.89 12.85 -13.00
CA TRP A 112 3.34 12.80 -12.88
C TRP A 112 3.83 11.36 -12.68
N GLN A 113 5.11 11.13 -12.97
CA GLN A 113 5.75 9.84 -12.73
C GLN A 113 7.20 10.03 -12.28
N ALA A 114 7.54 9.43 -11.14
CA ALA A 114 8.89 9.33 -10.62
C ALA A 114 9.82 8.53 -11.55
N GLY A 115 11.11 8.50 -11.21
CA GLY A 115 12.09 7.73 -11.98
C GLY A 115 11.75 6.24 -12.00
N THR A 116 11.97 5.58 -13.13
CA THR A 116 11.86 4.13 -13.22
C THR A 116 13.00 3.55 -14.03
N ALA A 117 13.44 2.33 -13.72
CA ALA A 117 14.50 1.66 -14.47
C ALA A 117 14.22 0.16 -14.64
N ASP A 118 14.58 -0.39 -15.80
CA ASP A 118 14.62 -1.83 -16.05
C ASP A 118 15.98 -2.38 -15.62
N TRP A 119 15.98 -3.28 -14.64
CA TRP A 119 17.19 -3.93 -14.12
C TRP A 119 17.24 -5.42 -14.45
N SER A 120 16.45 -5.89 -15.41
CA SER A 120 16.40 -7.31 -15.83
C SER A 120 17.71 -7.87 -16.39
N ALA A 121 18.70 -7.02 -16.66
CA ALA A 121 19.99 -7.43 -17.19
C ALA A 121 20.94 -8.04 -16.13
N ALA A 122 20.67 -7.84 -14.84
CA ALA A 122 21.48 -8.36 -13.74
C ALA A 122 20.61 -8.66 -12.50
N PRO A 123 21.02 -9.60 -11.63
CA PRO A 123 20.30 -9.87 -10.38
C PRO A 123 20.04 -8.62 -9.56
N VAL A 124 18.82 -8.48 -9.06
CA VAL A 124 18.40 -7.41 -8.15
C VAL A 124 18.32 -7.98 -6.74
N ASP A 125 19.30 -7.62 -5.91
CA ASP A 125 19.21 -7.88 -4.48
C ASP A 125 18.28 -6.85 -3.83
N VAL A 126 17.41 -7.30 -2.93
CA VAL A 126 16.60 -6.40 -2.09
C VAL A 126 17.47 -5.92 -0.93
N THR A 127 17.53 -4.61 -0.68
CA THR A 127 18.22 -4.08 0.50
C THR A 127 17.31 -4.10 1.72
N TRP A 128 16.08 -3.58 1.59
CA TRP A 128 15.13 -3.49 2.70
C TRP A 128 13.78 -4.11 2.37
N ILE A 129 13.21 -4.78 3.37
CA ILE A 129 11.83 -5.26 3.37
C ILE A 129 11.08 -4.50 4.44
N ASP A 130 9.99 -3.85 4.05
CA ASP A 130 9.08 -3.15 4.95
C ASP A 130 7.76 -3.92 4.99
N TRP A 131 7.50 -4.59 6.11
CA TRP A 131 6.21 -5.22 6.39
C TRP A 131 5.31 -4.16 7.00
N GLY A 132 4.11 -3.97 6.45
CA GLY A 132 3.20 -2.95 6.96
C GLY A 132 2.94 -3.09 8.47
N ASP A 133 3.04 -1.95 9.18
CA ASP A 133 2.98 -1.84 10.65
C ASP A 133 1.82 -2.60 11.31
N ASN A 134 0.72 -2.77 10.57
CA ASN A 134 -0.47 -3.40 11.10
C ASN A 134 -0.27 -4.89 11.43
N LEU A 135 0.64 -5.59 10.75
CA LEU A 135 0.98 -6.99 11.08
C LEU A 135 1.91 -7.09 12.29
N GLU A 136 2.75 -6.09 12.49
CA GLU A 136 3.76 -6.03 13.55
C GLU A 136 3.22 -5.47 14.87
N ALA A 137 2.13 -4.69 14.81
CA ALA A 137 1.62 -3.97 15.97
C ALA A 137 0.57 -4.72 16.80
N VAL A 138 -0.35 -5.46 16.17
CA VAL A 138 -1.56 -5.93 16.87
C VAL A 138 -1.91 -7.39 16.62
N ASP A 139 -2.45 -8.02 17.67
CA ASP A 139 -3.22 -9.26 17.55
C ASP A 139 -4.59 -8.95 16.90
N TRP A 140 -5.03 -9.82 16.01
CA TRP A 140 -6.30 -9.67 15.30
C TRP A 140 -7.31 -10.70 15.79
N ASN A 141 -8.60 -10.48 15.51
CA ASN A 141 -9.65 -11.44 15.82
C ASN A 141 -10.27 -12.01 14.54
N ILE A 142 -11.11 -13.03 14.69
CA ILE A 142 -11.79 -13.68 13.54
C ILE A 142 -12.74 -12.76 12.76
N ARG A 143 -13.00 -11.54 13.25
CA ARG A 143 -13.82 -10.52 12.60
C ARG A 143 -13.00 -9.42 11.93
N SER A 144 -11.68 -9.54 11.91
CA SER A 144 -10.80 -8.53 11.34
C SER A 144 -10.79 -8.54 9.81
N MET A 145 -10.50 -7.39 9.24
CA MET A 145 -9.92 -7.26 7.90
C MET A 145 -8.45 -6.91 8.10
N VAL A 146 -7.57 -7.84 7.77
CA VAL A 146 -6.13 -7.69 7.97
C VAL A 146 -5.52 -7.28 6.65
N ARG A 147 -4.93 -6.10 6.59
CA ARG A 147 -4.15 -5.68 5.43
C ARG A 147 -2.79 -6.37 5.49
N THR A 148 -2.34 -6.96 4.40
CA THR A 148 -1.00 -7.52 4.30
C THR A 148 -0.28 -6.72 3.23
N GLU A 149 0.71 -5.94 3.65
CA GLU A 149 1.48 -5.06 2.77
C GLU A 149 2.96 -5.35 2.93
N VAL A 150 3.64 -5.44 1.80
CA VAL A 150 5.10 -5.54 1.75
C VAL A 150 5.63 -4.54 0.75
N VAL A 151 6.66 -3.79 1.13
CA VAL A 151 7.45 -2.95 0.24
C VAL A 151 8.85 -3.51 0.17
N LEU A 152 9.36 -3.67 -1.05
CA LEU A 152 10.75 -4.03 -1.30
C LEU A 152 11.49 -2.76 -1.71
N LEU A 153 12.65 -2.51 -1.11
CA LEU A 153 13.47 -1.34 -1.38
C LEU A 153 14.89 -1.73 -1.77
N GLN A 154 15.45 -0.98 -2.69
CA GLN A 154 16.85 -1.04 -3.09
C GLN A 154 17.55 0.26 -2.79
N ASP A 155 18.70 0.18 -2.11
CA ASP A 155 19.60 1.32 -2.00
C ASP A 155 20.37 1.50 -3.31
N LEU A 156 20.41 2.75 -3.79
CA LEU A 156 20.99 3.13 -5.07
C LEU A 156 22.36 3.76 -4.86
N ALA A 157 23.29 3.47 -5.78
CA ALA A 157 24.51 4.26 -5.87
C ALA A 157 24.18 5.69 -6.34
N PRO A 158 25.01 6.70 -6.01
CA PRO A 158 24.78 8.09 -6.44
C PRO A 158 24.62 8.27 -7.96
N GLU A 159 25.30 7.45 -8.76
CA GLU A 159 25.17 7.43 -10.22
C GLU A 159 23.84 6.85 -10.73
N ASP A 160 23.16 6.06 -9.91
CA ASP A 160 21.86 5.44 -10.21
C ASP A 160 20.70 6.19 -9.55
N ALA A 161 20.96 7.34 -8.92
CA ALA A 161 19.95 8.16 -8.27
C ALA A 161 18.76 8.44 -9.21
N MET A 162 17.55 8.24 -8.69
CA MET A 162 16.31 8.37 -9.45
C MET A 162 15.44 9.49 -8.88
N THR A 163 14.70 10.17 -9.76
CA THR A 163 13.77 11.22 -9.35
C THR A 163 12.70 10.68 -8.40
N GLU A 164 12.61 11.27 -7.21
CA GLU A 164 11.50 11.15 -6.28
C GLU A 164 10.83 12.52 -6.14
N TYR A 165 9.50 12.55 -6.12
CA TYR A 165 8.72 13.76 -5.87
C TYR A 165 8.40 13.91 -4.39
N LEU A 166 8.55 15.13 -3.87
CA LEU A 166 8.29 15.45 -2.47
C LEU A 166 6.78 15.44 -2.19
N MET A 167 6.32 14.36 -1.55
CA MET A 167 4.92 14.15 -1.21
C MET A 167 4.56 14.73 0.16
N ARG A 168 3.36 15.31 0.27
CA ARG A 168 2.79 15.84 1.52
C ARG A 168 1.44 15.20 1.80
N HIS A 169 1.25 14.77 3.04
CA HIS A 169 -0.06 14.40 3.56
C HIS A 169 -0.94 15.64 3.65
N LEU A 170 -2.14 15.56 3.10
CA LEU A 170 -3.08 16.67 3.02
C LEU A 170 -4.19 16.52 4.05
N SER A 171 -4.81 15.35 4.13
CA SER A 171 -5.93 15.13 5.05
C SER A 171 -6.28 13.65 5.13
N GLY A 172 -7.12 13.31 6.11
CA GLY A 172 -7.72 12.00 6.20
C GLY A 172 -6.72 10.92 6.59
N LEU A 173 -7.23 9.71 6.78
CA LEU A 173 -6.51 8.55 7.27
C LEU A 173 -7.10 7.29 6.62
N GLY A 174 -6.30 6.25 6.42
CA GLY A 174 -6.77 5.01 5.78
C GLY A 174 -7.37 5.26 4.40
N ILE A 175 -8.61 4.82 4.17
CA ILE A 175 -9.24 4.89 2.83
C ILE A 175 -9.57 6.32 2.35
N ILE A 176 -9.60 7.31 3.25
CA ILE A 176 -9.84 8.72 2.91
C ILE A 176 -8.54 9.56 2.93
N GLU A 177 -7.40 8.88 3.05
CA GLU A 177 -6.10 9.52 3.11
C GLU A 177 -5.75 10.18 1.78
N MET A 178 -5.43 11.47 1.83
CA MET A 178 -5.09 12.27 0.66
C MET A 178 -3.66 12.78 0.76
N TRP A 179 -2.92 12.62 -0.33
CA TRP A 179 -1.57 13.11 -0.50
C TRP A 179 -1.42 13.86 -1.82
N GLY A 180 -0.37 14.66 -1.92
CA GLY A 180 -0.04 15.35 -3.16
C GLY A 180 1.41 15.79 -3.24
N VAL A 181 1.81 16.26 -4.42
CA VAL A 181 3.18 16.72 -4.69
C VAL A 181 3.33 18.20 -4.32
N GLU A 182 4.35 18.52 -3.53
CA GLU A 182 4.70 19.91 -3.21
C GLU A 182 5.23 20.64 -4.45
N THR A 183 4.83 21.90 -4.61
CA THR A 183 5.26 22.75 -5.72
C THR A 183 5.75 24.11 -5.25
N THR A 184 6.62 24.71 -6.06
CA THR A 184 7.09 26.10 -5.86
C THR A 184 6.88 26.92 -7.13
N GLY A 185 6.89 28.26 -6.97
CA GLY A 185 6.85 29.19 -8.09
C GLY A 185 5.46 29.43 -8.70
N ASN A 186 5.45 30.27 -9.73
CA ASN A 186 4.29 30.52 -10.59
C ASN A 186 4.81 30.77 -12.02
N PRO A 187 4.68 29.80 -12.97
CA PRO A 187 3.91 28.55 -12.87
C PRO A 187 4.45 27.57 -11.82
N PRO A 188 3.61 26.65 -11.29
CA PRO A 188 4.01 25.67 -10.29
C PRO A 188 5.01 24.67 -10.89
N VAL A 189 6.07 24.37 -10.14
CA VAL A 189 7.08 23.37 -10.44
C VAL A 189 7.14 22.37 -9.30
N ALA A 190 6.99 21.08 -9.60
CA ALA A 190 7.05 20.01 -8.61
C ALA A 190 8.43 19.96 -7.93
N GLN A 191 8.43 19.78 -6.61
CA GLN A 191 9.65 19.61 -5.84
C GLN A 191 10.08 18.14 -5.87
N ILE A 192 11.39 17.94 -5.97
CA ILE A 192 12.02 16.63 -5.96
C ILE A 192 12.87 16.45 -4.71
N VAL A 193 13.06 15.21 -4.29
CA VAL A 193 14.09 14.83 -3.30
C VAL A 193 15.39 14.58 -4.06
N ASP A 194 16.45 15.33 -3.73
CA ASP A 194 17.73 15.27 -4.45
C ASP A 194 18.95 15.26 -3.49
N PRO A 195 19.85 14.26 -3.58
CA PRO A 195 19.67 13.01 -4.32
C PRO A 195 18.68 12.10 -3.59
N ASN A 196 17.81 11.43 -4.33
CA ASN A 196 17.15 10.24 -3.81
C ASN A 196 17.97 9.00 -4.19
N LEU A 197 18.32 8.22 -3.16
CA LEU A 197 19.21 7.06 -3.26
C LEU A 197 18.49 5.76 -2.90
N GLN A 198 17.17 5.72 -3.05
CA GLN A 198 16.41 4.51 -2.81
C GLN A 198 15.27 4.37 -3.83
N ALA A 199 14.98 3.14 -4.26
CA ALA A 199 13.84 2.84 -5.13
C ALA A 199 13.05 1.65 -4.58
N THR A 200 11.75 1.62 -4.84
CA THR A 200 10.96 0.40 -4.66
C THR A 200 11.33 -0.64 -5.71
N ILE A 201 11.17 -1.93 -5.40
CA ILE A 201 11.36 -3.02 -6.36
C ILE A 201 9.99 -3.62 -6.69
N PHE A 202 9.68 -3.69 -7.98
CA PHE A 202 8.56 -4.48 -8.48
C PHE A 202 9.06 -5.80 -9.04
N SER A 203 8.37 -6.89 -8.65
CA SER A 203 8.57 -8.22 -9.19
C SER A 203 7.22 -8.91 -9.42
N PRO A 204 6.90 -9.37 -10.66
CA PRO A 204 5.70 -10.16 -10.92
C PRO A 204 5.78 -11.56 -10.32
N CYS A 205 6.95 -11.93 -9.80
CA CYS A 205 7.22 -13.22 -9.14
C CYS A 205 6.81 -13.27 -7.68
N ALA A 206 6.48 -12.13 -7.08
CA ALA A 206 6.06 -12.07 -5.69
C ALA A 206 4.82 -12.94 -5.45
N ARG A 207 4.86 -13.73 -4.38
CA ARG A 207 3.79 -14.63 -3.93
C ARG A 207 3.51 -14.43 -2.45
N LEU A 208 2.23 -14.38 -2.11
CA LEU A 208 1.75 -14.38 -0.74
C LEU A 208 1.12 -15.73 -0.41
N THR A 209 1.55 -16.32 0.70
CA THR A 209 1.00 -17.57 1.26
C THR A 209 0.53 -17.33 2.70
N ILE A 210 -0.66 -17.80 3.04
CA ILE A 210 -1.21 -17.76 4.41
C ILE A 210 -1.53 -19.19 4.84
N GLN A 211 -0.94 -19.62 5.95
CA GLN A 211 -1.11 -20.97 6.52
C GLN A 211 -1.40 -20.90 8.01
N ARG A 212 -2.30 -21.75 8.51
CA ARG A 212 -2.55 -21.89 9.94
C ARG A 212 -1.45 -22.74 10.59
N LEU A 213 -0.91 -22.27 11.71
CA LEU A 213 -0.08 -23.07 12.60
C LEU A 213 -0.98 -23.87 13.55
N ASN A 214 -0.66 -25.14 13.73
CA ASN A 214 -1.36 -26.06 14.62
C ASN A 214 -0.72 -26.14 16.02
N VAL A 215 0.41 -25.45 16.18
CA VAL A 215 1.17 -25.28 17.42
C VAL A 215 1.37 -23.79 17.71
N LEU A 216 1.94 -23.47 18.87
CA LEU A 216 2.30 -22.07 19.19
C LEU A 216 3.47 -21.62 18.30
N ARG A 217 3.50 -20.34 17.91
CA ARG A 217 4.56 -19.78 17.05
C ARG A 217 5.99 -19.87 17.63
N ASP A 218 6.14 -20.13 18.93
CA ASP A 218 7.43 -20.33 19.60
C ASP A 218 7.83 -21.82 19.73
N ASP A 219 7.04 -22.74 19.14
CA ASP A 219 7.36 -24.16 19.15
C ASP A 219 8.61 -24.43 18.30
N ALA A 220 9.65 -24.96 18.93
CA ALA A 220 10.95 -25.21 18.30
C ALA A 220 10.87 -26.12 17.07
N ARG A 221 9.84 -26.98 16.98
CA ARG A 221 9.65 -27.89 15.83
C ARG A 221 9.28 -27.15 14.54
N LEU A 222 8.84 -25.89 14.61
CA LEU A 222 8.58 -25.08 13.43
C LEU A 222 9.85 -24.84 12.59
N SER A 223 11.04 -24.99 13.18
CA SER A 223 12.32 -24.93 12.45
C SER A 223 12.57 -26.12 11.51
N ASP A 224 11.81 -27.22 11.65
CA ASP A 224 11.90 -28.40 10.78
C ASP A 224 10.96 -28.33 9.57
N LEU A 225 10.19 -27.23 9.43
CA LEU A 225 9.35 -27.00 8.26
C LEU A 225 10.20 -26.78 7.01
N VAL A 226 9.74 -27.34 5.89
CA VAL A 226 10.37 -27.23 4.58
C VAL A 226 9.50 -26.39 3.67
N TRP A 227 10.09 -25.35 3.08
CA TRP A 227 9.42 -24.56 2.05
C TRP A 227 9.34 -25.31 0.73
N VAL A 228 8.14 -25.36 0.14
CA VAL A 228 7.90 -25.90 -1.20
C VAL A 228 7.37 -24.78 -2.10
N PRO A 229 8.16 -24.30 -3.09
CA PRO A 229 7.76 -23.21 -3.98
C PRO A 229 6.39 -23.46 -4.63
N GLY A 230 5.55 -22.43 -4.64
CA GLY A 230 4.19 -22.50 -5.18
C GLY A 230 3.18 -23.29 -4.33
N ILE A 231 3.60 -23.95 -3.25
CA ILE A 231 2.71 -24.75 -2.37
C ILE A 231 2.62 -24.16 -0.96
N GLY A 232 3.75 -23.80 -0.36
CA GLY A 232 3.84 -23.31 1.02
C GLY A 232 4.79 -24.15 1.89
N TRP A 233 4.75 -23.89 3.19
CA TRP A 233 5.47 -24.65 4.20
C TRP A 233 4.84 -26.04 4.40
N THR A 234 5.69 -27.05 4.52
CA THR A 234 5.28 -28.46 4.72
C THR A 234 6.16 -29.14 5.75
N GLU A 235 5.68 -30.25 6.32
CA GLU A 235 6.53 -31.10 7.15
C GLU A 235 7.48 -31.92 6.29
N GLY A 236 8.69 -32.18 6.81
CA GLY A 236 9.64 -33.05 6.15
C GLY A 236 9.07 -34.47 5.89
N PRO A 237 9.54 -35.17 4.84
CA PRO A 237 9.02 -36.49 4.49
C PRO A 237 9.09 -37.48 5.67
N GLY A 238 7.94 -38.06 6.04
CA GLY A 238 7.84 -39.05 7.11
C GLY A 238 7.71 -38.47 8.53
N VAL A 239 7.66 -37.15 8.66
CA VAL A 239 7.26 -36.44 9.87
C VAL A 239 5.73 -36.31 9.85
N GLY A 240 5.09 -36.53 11.00
CA GLY A 240 3.62 -36.49 11.15
C GLY A 240 3.24 -35.74 12.41
N TRP A 241 3.85 -34.57 12.59
CA TRP A 241 3.70 -33.76 13.80
C TRP A 241 2.46 -32.86 13.76
N ASP A 242 1.87 -32.72 12.57
CA ASP A 242 0.71 -31.87 12.31
C ASP A 242 0.95 -30.43 12.78
N LEU A 243 2.07 -29.82 12.38
CA LEU A 243 2.52 -28.48 12.76
C LEU A 243 1.82 -27.37 11.98
N ILE A 244 1.47 -27.61 10.72
CA ILE A 244 0.99 -26.59 9.80
C ILE A 244 -0.03 -27.16 8.80
N ASN A 245 -1.06 -26.38 8.53
CA ASN A 245 -2.06 -26.74 7.53
C ASN A 245 -1.63 -26.35 6.11
N PRO A 246 -2.25 -26.94 5.07
CA PRO A 246 -2.17 -26.40 3.71
C PRO A 246 -2.57 -24.91 3.66
N ALA A 247 -2.10 -24.21 2.63
CA ALA A 247 -2.39 -22.80 2.46
C ALA A 247 -3.89 -22.53 2.30
N ILE A 248 -4.42 -21.61 3.10
CA ILE A 248 -5.78 -21.07 2.94
C ILE A 248 -5.81 -19.98 1.87
N PHE A 249 -4.66 -19.33 1.66
CA PHE A 249 -4.43 -18.38 0.58
C PHE A 249 -3.04 -18.62 0.02
N ASN A 250 -2.92 -18.67 -1.30
CA ASN A 250 -1.65 -18.85 -1.99
C ASN A 250 -1.78 -18.31 -3.41
N GLN A 251 -1.18 -17.15 -3.68
CA GLN A 251 -1.28 -16.49 -4.97
C GLN A 251 -0.04 -15.66 -5.28
N ALA A 252 0.42 -15.76 -6.52
CA ALA A 252 1.44 -14.87 -7.07
C ALA A 252 0.82 -13.66 -7.80
N VAL A 253 1.57 -12.56 -7.88
CA VAL A 253 1.14 -11.33 -8.56
C VAL A 253 0.77 -11.58 -10.02
N HIS A 254 1.55 -12.39 -10.74
CA HIS A 254 1.25 -12.74 -12.13
C HIS A 254 0.01 -13.66 -12.30
N GLU A 255 -0.48 -14.27 -11.22
CA GLU A 255 -1.73 -15.06 -11.22
C GLU A 255 -2.96 -14.21 -10.88
N ALA A 256 -2.77 -12.93 -10.53
CA ALA A 256 -3.83 -12.05 -10.07
C ALA A 256 -4.74 -11.61 -11.23
N GLY A 257 -6.04 -11.58 -10.95
CA GLY A 257 -7.01 -10.86 -11.78
C GLY A 257 -7.21 -9.43 -11.29
N ASP A 258 -8.13 -8.72 -11.95
CA ASP A 258 -8.56 -7.40 -11.50
C ASP A 258 -9.61 -7.49 -10.38
N GLY A 259 -9.54 -6.56 -9.42
CA GLY A 259 -10.57 -6.35 -8.41
C GLY A 259 -10.24 -6.84 -6.99
N PRO A 260 -11.21 -6.74 -6.06
CA PRO A 260 -10.98 -7.05 -4.66
C PRO A 260 -10.79 -8.55 -4.43
N GLY A 261 -9.83 -8.91 -3.58
CA GLY A 261 -9.56 -10.31 -3.18
C GLY A 261 -8.38 -10.96 -3.90
N PHE A 262 -7.69 -10.23 -4.76
CA PHE A 262 -6.42 -10.64 -5.35
C PHE A 262 -5.24 -10.07 -4.55
N TYR A 263 -4.15 -10.84 -4.50
CA TYR A 263 -2.85 -10.31 -4.10
C TYR A 263 -2.18 -9.70 -5.34
N ASN A 264 -1.89 -8.40 -5.30
CA ASN A 264 -1.35 -7.67 -6.44
C ASN A 264 -0.38 -6.57 -5.97
N ALA A 265 0.34 -5.96 -6.92
CA ALA A 265 1.09 -4.74 -6.66
C ALA A 265 0.31 -3.51 -7.12
N GLU A 266 0.38 -2.43 -6.36
CA GLU A 266 -0.23 -1.14 -6.70
C GLU A 266 0.64 0.03 -6.26
N VAL A 267 0.37 1.21 -6.81
CA VAL A 267 0.95 2.46 -6.29
C VAL A 267 0.07 2.93 -5.12
N ASN A 268 0.66 3.11 -3.94
CA ASN A 268 -0.06 3.59 -2.76
C ASN A 268 -0.21 5.12 -2.75
N VAL A 269 -0.91 5.67 -1.76
CA VAL A 269 -1.10 7.13 -1.62
C VAL A 269 0.18 7.91 -1.34
N LYS A 270 1.25 7.26 -0.85
CA LYS A 270 2.59 7.88 -0.74
C LYS A 270 3.35 7.85 -2.09
N GLY A 271 2.79 7.21 -3.13
CA GLY A 271 3.36 7.10 -4.47
C GLY A 271 4.43 6.01 -4.62
N LYS A 272 4.46 5.01 -3.72
CA LYS A 272 5.36 3.84 -3.76
C LYS A 272 4.66 2.64 -4.39
N VAL A 273 5.41 1.78 -5.09
CA VAL A 273 4.91 0.44 -5.44
C VAL A 273 4.92 -0.44 -4.19
N ILE A 274 3.77 -1.02 -3.86
CA ILE A 274 3.57 -1.91 -2.72
C ILE A 274 2.91 -3.20 -3.17
N PHE A 275 3.16 -4.30 -2.48
CA PHE A 275 2.45 -5.56 -2.66
C PHE A 275 1.37 -5.68 -1.60
N GLY A 276 0.10 -5.77 -2.01
CA GLY A 276 -1.04 -5.67 -1.12
C GLY A 276 -2.02 -6.84 -1.26
N TYR A 277 -2.55 -7.30 -0.13
CA TYR A 277 -3.74 -8.13 -0.07
C TYR A 277 -4.57 -7.78 1.17
N THR A 278 -5.89 -7.83 1.04
CA THR A 278 -6.80 -7.62 2.17
C THR A 278 -7.38 -8.94 2.60
N TRP A 279 -6.83 -9.50 3.67
CA TRP A 279 -7.29 -10.75 4.26
C TRP A 279 -8.56 -10.53 5.08
N ASN A 280 -9.69 -10.95 4.51
CA ASN A 280 -10.97 -10.98 5.21
C ASN A 280 -11.07 -12.24 6.08
N VAL A 281 -10.57 -12.12 7.33
CA VAL A 281 -10.50 -13.23 8.29
C VAL A 281 -11.88 -13.84 8.55
N ARG A 282 -12.96 -13.05 8.48
CA ARG A 282 -14.35 -13.57 8.66
C ARG A 282 -14.69 -14.71 7.70
N ASN A 283 -14.16 -14.63 6.49
CA ASN A 283 -14.52 -15.51 5.39
C ASN A 283 -13.42 -16.56 5.09
N LEU A 284 -12.17 -16.23 5.40
CA LEU A 284 -11.02 -17.07 5.09
C LEU A 284 -10.19 -17.31 6.34
N ASN A 285 -10.56 -18.30 7.15
CA ASN A 285 -9.79 -18.71 8.32
C ASN A 285 -10.07 -20.19 8.64
N GLU A 286 -9.23 -20.76 9.48
CA GLU A 286 -9.35 -22.11 10.03
C GLU A 286 -9.43 -22.08 11.57
N GLY A 287 -10.09 -21.05 12.11
CA GLY A 287 -10.28 -20.84 13.56
C GLY A 287 -9.20 -19.97 14.22
N GLU A 288 -9.33 -19.80 15.53
CA GLU A 288 -8.34 -19.05 16.33
C GLU A 288 -7.02 -19.83 16.42
N ALA A 289 -5.92 -19.18 16.04
CA ALA A 289 -4.57 -19.73 16.00
C ALA A 289 -3.54 -18.64 15.67
N ASP A 290 -2.27 -19.01 15.65
CA ASP A 290 -1.25 -18.27 14.92
C ASP A 290 -1.30 -18.67 13.44
N TYR A 291 -1.12 -17.69 12.57
CA TYR A 291 -1.05 -17.87 11.12
C TYR A 291 0.29 -17.37 10.62
N ARG A 292 0.96 -18.19 9.81
CA ARG A 292 2.17 -17.81 9.11
C ARG A 292 1.80 -17.16 7.78
N VAL A 293 2.18 -15.90 7.64
CA VAL A 293 2.06 -15.13 6.40
C VAL A 293 3.44 -15.08 5.77
N THR A 294 3.60 -15.64 4.57
CA THR A 294 4.89 -15.74 3.87
C THR A 294 4.85 -14.96 2.57
N TYR A 295 5.81 -14.06 2.41
CA TYR A 295 6.15 -13.41 1.14
C TYR A 295 7.34 -14.15 0.54
N SER A 296 7.21 -14.56 -0.72
CA SER A 296 8.22 -15.37 -1.41
C SER A 296 8.24 -15.03 -2.89
N PHE A 297 9.21 -15.58 -3.63
CA PHE A 297 9.25 -15.45 -5.08
C PHE A 297 9.09 -16.80 -5.78
N ASP A 298 8.26 -16.81 -6.83
CA ASP A 298 8.22 -17.92 -7.78
C ASP A 298 9.45 -17.87 -8.70
N GLY A 299 9.98 -19.05 -9.08
CA GLY A 299 11.15 -19.12 -9.97
C GLY A 299 10.85 -18.71 -11.42
N THR A 300 9.58 -18.68 -11.83
CA THR A 300 9.12 -18.28 -13.17
C THR A 300 7.73 -17.71 -13.07
N CYS A 301 7.50 -16.62 -13.80
CA CYS A 301 6.38 -15.70 -13.59
C CYS A 301 5.89 -15.30 -14.97
N ASP A 302 4.88 -16.02 -15.46
CA ASP A 302 4.49 -16.06 -16.87
C ASP A 302 5.66 -16.40 -17.82
N THR A 303 6.17 -15.39 -18.54
CA THR A 303 7.22 -15.54 -19.55
C THR A 303 8.59 -15.08 -19.07
N VAL A 304 8.70 -14.57 -17.84
CA VAL A 304 9.97 -14.09 -17.26
C VAL A 304 10.46 -15.01 -16.15
N SER A 305 11.77 -15.10 -16.01
CA SER A 305 12.43 -15.81 -14.91
C SER A 305 12.70 -14.85 -13.76
N LEU A 306 12.69 -15.38 -12.54
CA LEU A 306 13.01 -14.62 -11.34
C LEU A 306 14.37 -13.92 -11.47
N ASN A 307 14.41 -12.64 -11.10
CA ASN A 307 15.63 -11.83 -11.06
C ASN A 307 15.76 -11.03 -9.74
N THR A 308 14.87 -11.28 -8.78
CA THR A 308 14.83 -10.60 -7.47
C THR A 308 15.21 -11.56 -6.34
N PHE A 309 16.10 -11.13 -5.44
CA PHE A 309 16.67 -11.99 -4.41
C PHE A 309 16.78 -11.33 -3.03
N PHE A 310 16.50 -12.11 -2.00
CA PHE A 310 16.90 -11.85 -0.63
C PHE A 310 18.28 -12.48 -0.40
N THR A 311 19.24 -11.65 -0.03
CA THR A 311 20.65 -12.03 0.04
C THR A 311 21.19 -11.84 1.44
N ASP A 312 21.75 -12.91 2.01
CA ASP A 312 22.36 -12.89 3.34
C ASP A 312 23.49 -11.86 3.42
N GLY A 313 23.48 -11.06 4.50
CA GLY A 313 24.39 -9.94 4.68
C GLY A 313 24.09 -8.68 3.84
N ILE A 314 23.05 -8.71 3.00
CA ILE A 314 22.56 -7.53 2.24
C ILE A 314 21.15 -7.16 2.70
N THR A 315 20.20 -8.09 2.54
CA THR A 315 18.78 -7.85 2.80
C THR A 315 18.50 -7.76 4.30
N GLN A 316 17.71 -6.76 4.69
CA GLN A 316 17.30 -6.53 6.08
C GLN A 316 15.81 -6.20 6.14
N ILE A 317 15.17 -6.55 7.26
CA ILE A 317 13.80 -6.14 7.57
C ILE A 317 13.88 -4.77 8.25
N MET A 318 13.09 -3.81 7.77
CA MET A 318 12.93 -2.52 8.42
C MET A 318 12.21 -2.73 9.75
N LEU A 319 12.72 -2.11 10.80
CA LEU A 319 12.03 -2.13 12.08
C LEU A 319 10.90 -1.10 12.05
N PRO A 320 9.75 -1.39 12.69
CA PRO A 320 8.64 -0.46 12.76
C PRO A 320 9.11 0.85 13.40
N ASP A 321 8.71 1.98 12.81
CA ASP A 321 9.01 3.30 13.37
C ASP A 321 8.15 3.49 14.63
N GLU A 322 8.79 3.62 15.80
CA GLU A 322 8.10 3.75 17.11
C GLU A 322 7.15 4.98 17.19
N GLY A 323 7.13 5.83 16.15
CA GLY A 323 6.31 7.03 16.03
C GLY A 323 5.08 6.98 15.09
N GLU A 324 4.93 5.98 14.20
CA GLU A 324 3.70 5.89 13.38
C GLU A 324 2.56 5.31 14.23
N ALA A 325 1.55 6.13 14.52
CA ALA A 325 0.41 5.72 15.31
C ALA A 325 -0.45 4.74 14.49
N VAL A 326 -0.40 3.46 14.83
CA VAL A 326 -1.27 2.42 14.26
C VAL A 326 -2.71 2.87 14.42
N LEU A 327 -3.36 3.17 13.30
CA LEU A 327 -4.77 3.55 13.35
C LEU A 327 -5.57 2.40 13.96
N PRO A 328 -6.36 2.65 15.01
CA PRO A 328 -7.21 1.65 15.62
C PRO A 328 -8.43 1.41 14.73
N ALA A 329 -8.23 0.87 13.52
CA ALA A 329 -9.36 0.46 12.69
C ALA A 329 -10.11 -0.74 13.31
N VAL A 330 -9.54 -1.40 14.33
CA VAL A 330 -10.17 -2.54 15.04
C VAL A 330 -9.89 -2.57 16.56
N LEU A 331 -9.15 -1.63 17.14
CA LEU A 331 -8.93 -1.63 18.59
C LEU A 331 -10.11 -0.98 19.32
N ASP A 332 -10.72 -1.72 20.25
CA ASP A 332 -11.58 -1.15 21.28
C ASP A 332 -10.77 -0.06 22.01
N GLU A 333 -11.32 1.15 22.12
CA GLU A 333 -10.58 2.32 22.61
C GLU A 333 -9.91 2.03 23.97
N GLY A 334 -8.56 2.04 24.01
CA GLY A 334 -7.81 2.05 25.27
C GLY A 334 -6.98 0.82 25.61
N GLN A 335 -6.63 -0.05 24.65
CA GLN A 335 -5.54 -1.01 24.83
C GLN A 335 -4.33 -0.64 23.96
N PRO A 336 -3.12 -0.53 24.55
CA PRO A 336 -1.92 -0.37 23.75
C PRO A 336 -1.75 -1.60 22.83
N PRO A 337 -1.18 -1.43 21.62
CA PRO A 337 -0.82 -2.56 20.78
C PRO A 337 0.11 -3.50 21.56
N VAL A 338 -0.32 -4.76 21.72
CA VAL A 338 0.49 -5.83 22.30
C VAL A 338 0.27 -7.06 21.44
N GLY A 339 1.35 -7.68 20.93
CA GLY A 339 1.32 -9.06 20.42
C GLY A 339 1.51 -9.27 18.92
N GLY A 340 1.73 -8.23 18.11
CA GLY A 340 1.98 -8.39 16.68
C GLY A 340 3.18 -9.30 16.35
N GLY A 341 3.30 -9.67 15.08
CA GLY A 341 4.30 -10.64 14.63
C GLY A 341 5.70 -10.03 14.54
N GLU A 342 6.71 -10.88 14.65
CA GLU A 342 8.09 -10.55 14.29
C GLU A 342 8.37 -11.18 12.93
N ALA A 343 8.80 -10.37 11.97
CA ALA A 343 9.14 -10.86 10.65
C ALA A 343 10.51 -11.56 10.66
N ILE A 344 10.60 -12.67 9.94
CA ILE A 344 11.79 -13.51 9.82
C ILE A 344 12.22 -13.54 8.36
N LEU A 345 13.52 -13.43 8.12
CA LEU A 345 14.14 -13.51 6.81
C LEU A 345 14.76 -14.89 6.60
N ASP A 346 14.44 -15.53 5.47
CA ASP A 346 15.03 -16.80 5.02
C ASP A 346 15.55 -16.62 3.59
N CYS A 347 16.80 -16.20 3.49
CA CYS A 347 17.46 -15.99 2.21
C CYS A 347 17.72 -17.30 1.46
N GLU A 348 17.81 -18.46 2.14
CA GLU A 348 18.04 -19.74 1.48
C GLU A 348 16.85 -20.13 0.60
N ASN A 349 15.65 -19.90 1.10
CA ASN A 349 14.40 -20.15 0.37
C ASN A 349 13.87 -18.91 -0.39
N ASN A 350 14.62 -17.81 -0.38
CA ASN A 350 14.24 -16.53 -0.98
C ASN A 350 12.84 -16.04 -0.54
N LEU A 351 12.61 -16.06 0.79
CA LEU A 351 11.35 -15.67 1.40
C LEU A 351 11.53 -14.89 2.71
N THR A 352 10.46 -14.22 3.14
CA THR A 352 10.29 -13.68 4.48
C THR A 352 8.91 -14.05 4.99
N TYR A 353 8.75 -14.23 6.30
CA TYR A 353 7.45 -14.54 6.88
C TYR A 353 7.25 -13.89 8.23
N ILE A 354 5.98 -13.68 8.59
CA ILE A 354 5.56 -13.15 9.88
C ILE A 354 4.44 -14.03 10.44
N ASP A 355 4.55 -14.39 11.72
CA ASP A 355 3.53 -15.17 12.43
C ASP A 355 2.58 -14.24 13.19
N VAL A 356 1.31 -14.22 12.77
CA VAL A 356 0.28 -13.27 13.24
C VAL A 356 -0.78 -14.01 14.06
N ARG A 357 -1.21 -13.44 15.21
CA ARG A 357 -2.31 -14.03 15.99
C ARG A 357 -3.65 -13.68 15.37
N ILE A 358 -4.49 -14.69 15.19
CA ILE A 358 -5.93 -14.53 15.03
C ILE A 358 -6.63 -15.17 16.22
N GLY A 359 -7.29 -14.38 17.06
CA GLY A 359 -8.10 -14.88 18.16
C GLY A 359 -8.21 -13.88 19.30
N THR A 360 -8.55 -14.38 20.48
CA THR A 360 -8.61 -13.53 21.67
C THR A 360 -7.19 -13.04 22.02
N PRO A 361 -6.94 -11.71 22.15
CA PRO A 361 -5.63 -11.20 22.55
C PRO A 361 -5.18 -11.91 23.81
N SER A 362 -3.94 -12.37 23.87
CA SER A 362 -3.43 -12.99 25.08
C SER A 362 -3.29 -11.93 26.17
N GLY A 363 -4.36 -11.70 26.93
CA GLY A 363 -4.25 -11.13 28.25
C GLY A 363 -3.23 -11.96 29.02
N ASN A 364 -2.26 -11.27 29.64
CA ASN A 364 -1.21 -11.84 30.47
C ASN A 364 -1.72 -13.08 31.25
N GLY A 365 -1.29 -14.29 30.82
CA GLY A 365 -1.55 -15.54 31.53
C GLY A 365 -2.49 -16.55 30.84
N GLY A 366 -1.90 -17.42 30.00
CA GLY A 366 -2.07 -18.87 30.15
C GLY A 366 -3.46 -19.50 29.99
N SER A 367 -4.24 -19.16 28.97
CA SER A 367 -5.56 -19.80 28.74
C SER A 367 -5.72 -20.64 27.46
N TRP A 368 -4.68 -20.79 26.62
CA TRP A 368 -4.76 -21.66 25.42
C TRP A 368 -4.25 -23.09 25.61
N ARG A 369 -3.57 -23.40 26.72
CA ARG A 369 -3.06 -24.76 27.03
C ARG A 369 -4.16 -25.82 27.19
N SER A 370 -5.44 -25.45 27.18
CA SER A 370 -6.56 -26.37 27.42
C SER A 370 -7.26 -26.88 26.16
N HIS A 371 -6.93 -26.36 24.97
CA HIS A 371 -7.62 -26.72 23.71
C HIS A 371 -6.72 -27.32 22.63
N LEU A 372 -5.42 -27.47 22.88
CA LEU A 372 -4.59 -28.33 22.03
C LEU A 372 -4.91 -29.80 22.36
N PRO A 373 -5.19 -30.66 21.37
CA PRO A 373 -5.30 -32.07 21.62
C PRO A 373 -4.00 -32.56 22.24
N VAL A 374 -4.10 -33.15 23.44
CA VAL A 374 -3.00 -33.88 24.06
C VAL A 374 -2.67 -35.02 23.09
N ILE A 375 -1.60 -34.89 22.31
CA ILE A 375 -1.03 -36.01 21.60
C ILE A 375 -0.45 -36.92 22.69
N VAL A 376 -1.22 -37.92 23.08
CA VAL A 376 -0.74 -39.04 23.89
C VAL A 376 0.14 -39.87 22.96
N GLY A 377 1.44 -39.70 23.08
CA GLY A 377 2.40 -40.60 22.44
C GLY A 377 2.31 -41.99 23.08
N ASP A 378 2.19 -43.01 22.23
CA ASP A 378 2.57 -44.39 22.55
C ASP A 378 4.08 -44.60 22.30
#